data_AF-A0A8C3R1V7-F1
#
_entry.id   AF-A0A8C3R1V7-F1
#
_cell.length_a   1.000
_cell.length_b   1.000
_cell.length_c   1.000
_cell.angle_alpha   90.00
_cell.angle_beta   90.00
_cell.angle_gamma   90.00
#
_symmetry.space_group_name_H-M   'P 1'
#
loop_
_entity.id
_entity.type
_entity.pdbx_description
1 polymer ?
#
loop_
_entity_poly.entity_id
_entity_poly.type
_entity_poly.pdbx_seq_one_letter_code
_entity_poly.pdbx_strand_id
1 'polypeptide(L)'
;MAAAAPGHVLAGGAPALSSPGGGARGRMEPAALERFHSPGKGNGLRSRRTVRPGELLYRDMPFAYVLSKEQLGSVCELCLRRNGNLHRCSQCKVAKYCGRSCQKEAWLDHKQECRCLKSIEPNFPPDSVRLAGRIVFKLLRQSVCPSERLYSFSNLQSNAEQLSEEMKDGLRHLAQTLQLYLKTEIQDESQLPPAIDFFQIFTKHLHKLQKMDYFWRSAVAKVSAIL
;
A
#
# COMPACT_ATOMS: atom_id res chain seq x y z
N MET A 1 -7.18 56.08 -22.08
CA MET A 1 -7.91 55.69 -20.85
C MET A 1 -8.77 54.49 -21.17
N ALA A 2 -8.81 53.37 -20.48
CA ALA A 2 -7.92 52.71 -19.53
C ALA A 2 -8.30 51.23 -19.66
N ALA A 3 -7.32 50.35 -19.83
CA ALA A 3 -7.50 48.91 -19.82
C ALA A 3 -7.73 48.45 -18.36
N ALA A 4 -8.68 47.55 -18.15
CA ALA A 4 -8.88 46.86 -16.88
C ALA A 4 -8.65 45.36 -17.07
N ALA A 5 -7.77 44.82 -16.22
CA ALA A 5 -7.19 43.49 -16.25
C ALA A 5 -8.16 42.35 -15.87
N PRO A 6 -7.87 41.10 -16.26
CA PRO A 6 -8.58 39.92 -15.75
C PRO A 6 -8.17 39.62 -14.30
N GLY A 7 -9.16 39.45 -13.44
CA GLY A 7 -9.01 39.20 -12.01
C GLY A 7 -8.32 37.88 -11.69
N HIS A 8 -7.38 37.97 -10.75
CA HIS A 8 -6.76 36.86 -10.03
C HIS A 8 -7.82 35.98 -9.36
N VAL A 9 -7.91 34.70 -9.75
CA VAL A 9 -8.58 33.69 -8.92
C VAL A 9 -7.56 33.17 -7.92
N LEU A 10 -7.78 33.52 -6.66
CA LEU A 10 -7.01 33.09 -5.51
C LEU A 10 -6.99 31.55 -5.41
N ALA A 11 -5.79 30.99 -5.35
CA ALA A 11 -5.56 29.59 -5.03
C ALA A 11 -6.12 29.28 -3.64
N GLY A 12 -7.25 28.57 -3.58
CA GLY A 12 -7.76 27.94 -2.37
C GLY A 12 -6.78 26.87 -1.90
N GLY A 13 -5.96 27.21 -0.91
CA GLY A 13 -5.04 26.28 -0.27
C GLY A 13 -5.80 25.11 0.36
N ALA A 14 -5.45 23.89 -0.03
CA ALA A 14 -5.83 22.70 0.71
C ALA A 14 -5.25 22.78 2.15
N PRO A 15 -5.97 22.29 3.18
CA PRO A 15 -5.53 22.44 4.55
C PRO A 15 -4.20 21.73 4.75
N ALA A 16 -3.26 22.46 5.33
CA ALA A 16 -1.95 21.97 5.73
C ALA A 16 -2.13 20.75 6.66
N LEU A 17 -1.43 19.66 6.36
CA LEU A 17 -1.05 18.68 7.39
C LEU A 17 0.04 19.33 8.24
N SER A 18 -0.36 20.26 9.09
CA SER A 18 0.44 20.76 10.20
C SER A 18 0.72 19.59 11.13
N SER A 19 2.00 19.29 11.35
CA SER A 19 2.43 18.43 12.45
C SER A 19 1.85 18.98 13.76
N PRO A 20 1.05 18.23 14.53
CA PRO A 20 0.71 18.67 15.87
C PRO A 20 1.97 18.58 16.72
N GLY A 21 2.32 19.70 17.34
CA GLY A 21 3.26 19.74 18.46
C GLY A 21 2.84 18.76 19.57
N GLY A 22 3.81 18.44 20.43
CA GLY A 22 3.69 17.46 21.50
C GLY A 22 2.40 17.59 22.30
N GLY A 23 1.49 16.64 22.07
CA GLY A 23 0.27 16.42 22.83
C GLY A 23 -0.03 14.93 22.75
N ALA A 24 -0.34 14.32 23.90
CA ALA A 24 -0.39 12.88 24.11
C ALA A 24 -1.00 12.10 22.92
N ARG A 25 -0.21 11.20 22.32
CA ARG A 25 -0.70 10.20 21.36
C ARG A 25 -1.72 9.32 22.07
N GLY A 26 -3.00 9.66 21.97
CA GLY A 26 -4.10 8.83 22.42
C GLY A 26 -3.95 7.45 21.79
N ARG A 27 -3.58 6.47 22.62
CA ARG A 27 -3.57 5.06 22.25
C ARG A 27 -5.03 4.68 22.02
N MET A 28 -5.45 4.63 20.75
CA MET A 28 -6.84 4.35 20.38
C MET A 28 -7.14 2.88 20.64
N GLU A 29 -8.18 2.63 21.45
CA GLU A 29 -8.52 1.31 21.97
C GLU A 29 -9.11 0.39 20.89
N PRO A 30 -8.44 -0.72 20.53
CA PRO A 30 -9.01 -1.79 19.72
C PRO A 30 -10.22 -2.44 20.40
N ALA A 31 -10.40 -2.26 21.72
CA ALA A 31 -11.41 -2.94 22.53
C ALA A 31 -12.87 -2.71 22.08
N ALA A 32 -13.15 -1.68 21.28
CA ALA A 32 -14.49 -1.40 20.79
C ALA A 32 -14.90 -2.19 19.54
N LEU A 33 -13.93 -2.76 18.80
CA LEU A 33 -14.18 -3.55 17.59
C LEU A 33 -13.72 -4.98 17.81
N GLU A 34 -14.54 -5.94 17.39
CA GLU A 34 -14.18 -7.35 17.44
C GLU A 34 -14.44 -8.04 16.12
N ARG A 35 -13.59 -9.03 15.83
CA ARG A 35 -13.81 -9.97 14.74
C ARG A 35 -14.96 -10.89 15.10
N PHE A 36 -15.79 -11.22 14.12
CA PHE A 36 -16.81 -12.24 14.26
C PHE A 36 -16.97 -13.02 12.95
N HIS A 37 -17.49 -14.24 13.04
CA HIS A 37 -17.90 -15.01 11.87
C HIS A 37 -19.29 -14.56 11.41
N SER A 38 -19.40 -14.10 10.17
CA SER A 38 -20.66 -13.73 9.53
C SER A 38 -21.17 -14.89 8.67
N PRO A 39 -22.34 -15.46 8.98
CA PRO A 39 -22.94 -16.53 8.18
C PRO A 39 -23.03 -16.14 6.69
N GLY A 40 -22.56 -17.03 5.80
CA GLY A 40 -22.56 -16.84 4.36
C GLY A 40 -21.59 -15.78 3.81
N LYS A 41 -20.82 -15.08 4.65
CA LYS A 41 -19.93 -13.97 4.22
C LYS A 41 -18.49 -14.08 4.75
N GLY A 42 -18.18 -15.10 5.55
CA GLY A 42 -16.86 -15.30 6.15
C GLY A 42 -16.63 -14.37 7.35
N ASN A 43 -15.42 -13.88 7.54
CA ASN A 43 -15.09 -13.03 8.68
C ASN A 43 -15.59 -11.58 8.50
N GLY A 44 -16.06 -10.99 9.60
CA GLY A 44 -16.51 -9.60 9.67
C GLY A 44 -15.94 -8.88 10.89
N LEU A 45 -16.20 -7.57 10.95
CA LEU A 45 -15.87 -6.71 12.08
C LEU A 45 -17.16 -6.10 12.62
N ARG A 46 -17.39 -6.18 13.93
CA ARG A 46 -18.54 -5.57 14.60
C ARG A 46 -18.09 -4.73 15.80
N SER A 47 -18.90 -3.75 16.18
CA SER A 47 -18.64 -3.01 17.42
C SER A 47 -19.23 -3.72 18.63
N ARG A 48 -18.52 -3.64 19.76
CA ARG A 48 -18.96 -4.12 21.08
C ARG A 48 -19.79 -3.08 21.84
N ARG A 49 -20.04 -1.91 21.25
CA ARG A 49 -20.77 -0.81 21.85
C ARG A 49 -21.56 -0.01 20.80
N THR A 50 -22.41 0.88 21.28
CA THR A 50 -23.04 1.87 20.42
C THR A 50 -22.00 2.83 19.84
N VAL A 51 -22.14 3.11 18.55
CA VAL A 51 -21.30 4.01 17.76
C VAL A 51 -22.14 5.21 17.35
N ARG A 52 -21.59 6.42 17.44
CA ARG A 52 -22.27 7.64 16.99
C ARG A 52 -21.93 7.94 15.52
N PRO A 53 -22.84 8.57 14.75
CA PRO A 53 -22.51 9.07 13.43
C PRO A 53 -21.28 9.99 13.46
N GLY A 54 -20.33 9.78 12.55
CA GLY A 54 -19.08 10.54 12.46
C GLY A 54 -17.96 10.09 13.40
N GLU A 55 -18.19 9.08 14.25
CA GLU A 55 -17.18 8.59 15.17
C GLU A 55 -16.08 7.80 14.45
N LEU A 56 -14.82 8.13 14.73
CA LEU A 56 -13.67 7.37 14.21
C LEU A 56 -13.57 6.03 14.94
N LEU A 57 -13.77 4.93 14.19
CA LEU A 57 -13.71 3.56 14.73
C LEU A 57 -12.34 2.92 14.64
N TYR A 58 -11.64 3.16 13.53
CA TYR A 58 -10.32 2.58 13.29
C TYR A 58 -9.53 3.44 12.33
N ARG A 59 -8.22 3.52 12.54
CA ARG A 59 -7.26 4.12 11.61
C ARG A 59 -5.99 3.32 11.65
N ASP A 60 -5.45 3.03 10.48
CA ASP A 60 -4.13 2.42 10.38
C ASP A 60 -3.34 2.92 9.18
N MET A 61 -2.05 2.65 9.22
CA MET A 61 -1.19 2.72 8.04
C MET A 61 -1.29 1.39 7.29
N PRO A 62 -1.25 1.41 5.95
CA PRO A 62 -1.30 0.18 5.18
C PRO A 62 -0.14 -0.75 5.52
N PHE A 63 -0.40 -2.06 5.54
CA PHE A 63 0.63 -3.08 5.63
C PHE A 63 1.71 -2.87 4.56
N ALA A 64 1.31 -2.69 3.31
CA ALA A 64 2.19 -2.33 2.22
C ALA A 64 1.45 -1.45 1.21
N TYR A 65 2.19 -0.57 0.53
CA TYR A 65 1.68 0.24 -0.56
C TYR A 65 2.79 0.55 -1.58
N VAL A 66 2.39 0.88 -2.80
CA VAL A 66 3.25 1.42 -3.85
C VAL A 66 2.54 2.56 -4.58
N LEU A 67 3.32 3.49 -5.12
CA LEU A 67 2.80 4.45 -6.09
C LEU A 67 2.48 3.75 -7.41
N SER A 68 1.38 4.15 -8.05
CA SER A 68 1.13 3.71 -9.42
C SER A 68 2.19 4.27 -10.36
N LYS A 69 2.44 3.57 -11.48
CA LYS A 69 3.41 4.01 -12.49
C LYS A 69 3.20 5.46 -12.92
N GLU A 70 1.95 5.90 -13.04
CA GLU A 70 1.58 7.27 -13.48
C GLU A 70 1.87 8.34 -12.43
N GLN A 71 2.03 7.97 -11.15
CA GLN A 71 2.32 8.92 -10.08
C GLN A 71 3.82 9.00 -9.76
N LEU A 72 4.64 8.09 -10.29
CA LEU A 72 6.08 8.09 -10.08
C LEU A 72 6.71 9.42 -10.45
N GLY A 73 7.45 9.98 -9.50
CA GLY A 73 8.16 11.24 -9.68
C GLY A 73 7.30 12.50 -9.66
N SER A 74 6.00 12.40 -9.38
CA SER A 74 5.11 13.55 -9.10
C SER A 74 4.76 13.69 -7.61
N VAL A 75 4.86 12.59 -6.86
CA VAL A 75 4.60 12.53 -5.41
C VAL A 75 5.78 11.87 -4.69
N CYS A 76 5.92 12.19 -3.40
CA CYS A 76 6.87 11.52 -2.52
C CYS A 76 6.45 10.07 -2.27
N GLU A 77 7.40 9.13 -2.43
CA GLU A 77 7.20 7.68 -2.20
C GLU A 77 6.83 7.30 -0.76
N LEU A 78 7.09 8.19 0.22
CA LEU A 78 6.72 7.93 1.61
C LEU A 78 5.45 8.66 2.05
N CYS A 79 5.43 9.99 1.92
CA CYS A 79 4.33 10.79 2.47
C CYS A 79 3.19 11.03 1.48
N LEU A 80 3.33 10.56 0.23
CA LEU A 80 2.33 10.64 -0.84
C LEU A 80 1.93 12.06 -1.25
N ARG A 81 2.61 13.08 -0.72
CA ARG A 81 2.36 14.49 -1.06
C ARG A 81 3.05 14.84 -2.38
N ARG A 82 2.34 15.61 -3.21
CA ARG A 82 2.91 16.25 -4.40
C ARG A 82 4.00 17.23 -3.99
N ASN A 83 5.07 17.29 -4.77
CA ASN A 83 6.14 18.25 -4.59
C ASN A 83 6.83 18.50 -5.94
N GLY A 84 7.09 19.76 -6.30
CA GLY A 84 7.80 20.11 -7.53
C GLY A 84 9.28 19.72 -7.52
N ASN A 85 9.87 19.56 -6.33
CA ASN A 85 11.28 19.26 -6.12
C ASN A 85 11.43 17.94 -5.36
N LEU A 86 11.39 16.82 -6.10
CA LEU A 86 11.63 15.50 -5.55
C LEU A 86 13.06 15.01 -5.83
N HIS A 87 13.69 14.46 -4.81
CA HIS A 87 15.01 13.86 -4.89
C HIS A 87 14.91 12.37 -5.20
N ARG A 88 15.54 11.92 -6.28
CA ARG A 88 15.58 10.50 -6.65
C ARG A 88 16.52 9.70 -5.74
N CYS A 89 16.18 8.46 -5.48
CA CYS A 89 17.11 7.48 -4.93
C CYS A 89 18.30 7.32 -5.89
N SER A 90 19.52 7.45 -5.38
CA SER A 90 20.73 7.36 -6.22
C SER A 90 21.02 5.95 -6.72
N GLN A 91 20.49 4.92 -6.05
CA GLN A 91 20.75 3.52 -6.37
C GLN A 91 19.86 2.99 -7.49
N CYS A 92 18.53 3.04 -7.30
CA CYS A 92 17.56 2.52 -8.28
C CYS A 92 17.04 3.56 -9.26
N LYS A 93 17.25 4.87 -8.99
CA LYS A 93 16.75 6.01 -9.78
C LYS A 93 15.22 6.11 -9.98
N VAL A 94 14.46 5.13 -9.49
CA VAL A 94 12.98 5.06 -9.56
C VAL A 94 12.33 5.87 -8.44
N ALA A 95 12.57 5.48 -7.18
CA ALA A 95 11.88 6.09 -6.04
C ALA A 95 12.30 7.56 -5.87
N LYS A 96 11.35 8.46 -5.62
CA LYS A 96 11.63 9.88 -5.33
C LYS A 96 10.99 10.35 -4.03
N TYR A 97 11.66 11.26 -3.34
CA TYR A 97 11.28 11.74 -2.01
C TYR A 97 11.32 13.26 -1.92
N CYS A 98 10.45 13.86 -1.12
CA CYS A 98 10.43 15.32 -0.91
C CYS A 98 11.59 15.83 -0.04
N GLY A 99 12.43 14.95 0.48
CA GLY A 99 13.59 15.34 1.29
C GLY A 99 14.24 14.15 2.00
N ARG A 100 15.39 14.43 2.65
CA ARG A 100 16.23 13.43 3.32
C ARG A 100 15.50 12.67 4.44
N SER A 101 14.58 13.33 5.15
CA SER A 101 13.76 12.69 6.19
C SER A 101 12.89 11.58 5.60
N CYS A 102 12.08 11.87 4.58
CA CYS A 102 11.25 10.85 3.94
C CYS A 102 12.08 9.73 3.29
N GLN A 103 13.23 10.06 2.69
CA GLN A 103 14.11 9.03 2.12
C GLN A 103 14.67 8.09 3.19
N LYS A 104 15.11 8.63 4.34
CA LYS A 104 15.68 7.84 5.44
C LYS A 104 14.63 6.93 6.08
N GLU A 105 13.42 7.44 6.30
CA GLU A 105 12.32 6.68 6.90
C GLU A 105 11.81 5.59 5.95
N ALA A 106 11.69 5.87 4.65
CA ALA A 106 11.29 4.88 3.65
C ALA A 106 12.32 3.76 3.45
N TRP A 107 13.59 3.98 3.82
CA TRP A 107 14.68 3.06 3.52
C TRP A 107 14.44 1.65 4.08
N LEU A 108 13.80 1.54 5.23
CA LEU A 108 13.50 0.24 5.85
C LEU A 108 12.63 -0.65 4.93
N ASP A 109 11.63 -0.06 4.26
CA ASP A 109 10.74 -0.79 3.35
C ASP A 109 11.25 -0.76 1.90
N HIS A 110 12.05 0.24 1.52
CA HIS A 110 12.57 0.40 0.16
C HIS A 110 13.86 -0.39 -0.10
N LYS A 111 14.71 -0.67 0.90
CA LYS A 111 16.07 -1.18 0.70
C LYS A 111 16.15 -2.43 -0.20
N GLN A 112 15.29 -3.42 0.04
CA GLN A 112 15.25 -4.66 -0.73
C GLN A 112 14.66 -4.41 -2.13
N GLU A 113 13.52 -3.72 -2.21
CA GLU A 113 12.90 -3.29 -3.47
C GLU A 113 13.87 -2.47 -4.35
N CYS A 114 14.73 -1.66 -3.74
CA CYS A 114 15.73 -0.84 -4.42
C CYS A 114 16.72 -1.68 -5.22
N ARG A 115 17.16 -2.83 -4.67
CA ARG A 115 18.09 -3.73 -5.37
C ARG A 115 17.38 -4.42 -6.53
N CYS A 116 16.15 -4.88 -6.32
CA CYS A 116 15.30 -5.47 -7.36
C CYS A 116 15.04 -4.49 -8.52
N LEU A 117 14.66 -3.25 -8.22
CA LEU A 117 14.41 -2.21 -9.24
C LEU A 117 15.68 -1.91 -10.05
N LYS A 118 16.83 -1.84 -9.38
CA LYS A 118 18.12 -1.61 -10.05
C LYS A 118 18.49 -2.77 -10.97
N SER A 119 18.22 -4.01 -10.57
CA SER A 119 18.64 -5.20 -11.33
C SER A 119 17.87 -5.44 -12.61
N ILE A 120 16.68 -4.84 -12.75
CA ILE A 120 15.83 -5.02 -13.92
C ILE A 120 15.91 -3.85 -14.91
N GLU A 121 16.74 -2.82 -14.66
CA GLU A 121 16.93 -1.70 -15.59
C GLU A 121 17.23 -2.24 -17.02
N PRO A 122 16.58 -1.69 -18.07
CA PRO A 122 15.66 -0.54 -18.10
C PRO A 122 14.17 -0.89 -17.89
N ASN A 123 13.84 -2.15 -17.60
CA ASN A 123 12.46 -2.61 -17.39
C ASN A 123 11.88 -2.09 -16.08
N PHE A 124 10.54 -2.15 -15.97
CA PHE A 124 9.81 -1.74 -14.78
C PHE A 124 8.65 -2.73 -14.49
N PRO A 125 8.45 -3.18 -13.24
CA PRO A 125 7.44 -4.19 -12.94
C PRO A 125 6.03 -3.58 -12.92
N PRO A 126 4.97 -4.38 -13.13
CA PRO A 126 3.60 -3.98 -12.82
C PRO A 126 3.44 -3.54 -11.35
N ASP A 127 2.53 -2.62 -11.07
CA ASP A 127 2.29 -2.10 -9.71
C ASP A 127 1.87 -3.21 -8.74
N SER A 128 1.09 -4.20 -9.21
CA SER A 128 0.71 -5.37 -8.43
C SER A 128 1.92 -6.22 -8.02
N VAL A 129 2.91 -6.37 -8.92
CA VAL A 129 4.15 -7.10 -8.65
C VAL A 129 5.02 -6.34 -7.66
N ARG A 130 5.15 -5.01 -7.79
CA ARG A 130 5.87 -4.19 -6.80
C ARG A 130 5.24 -4.27 -5.42
N LEU A 131 3.91 -4.19 -5.36
CA LEU A 131 3.17 -4.31 -4.10
C LEU A 131 3.38 -5.68 -3.47
N ALA A 132 3.25 -6.76 -4.26
CA ALA A 132 3.50 -8.12 -3.80
C ALA A 132 4.94 -8.29 -3.27
N GLY A 133 5.93 -7.70 -3.93
CA GLY A 133 7.32 -7.68 -3.45
C GLY A 133 7.45 -7.02 -2.07
N ARG A 134 6.83 -5.86 -1.85
CA ARG A 134 6.83 -5.20 -0.53
C ARG A 134 6.14 -6.04 0.55
N ILE A 135 5.07 -6.77 0.21
CA ILE A 135 4.42 -7.72 1.13
C ILE A 135 5.39 -8.83 1.51
N VAL A 136 6.03 -9.48 0.54
CA VAL A 136 7.01 -10.56 0.77
C VAL A 136 8.11 -10.09 1.70
N PHE A 137 8.75 -8.96 1.41
CA PHE A 137 9.82 -8.41 2.25
C PHE A 137 9.36 -8.07 3.67
N LYS A 138 8.11 -7.63 3.84
CA LYS A 138 7.56 -7.30 5.15
C LYS A 138 7.21 -8.55 5.95
N LEU A 139 6.67 -9.58 5.31
CA LEU A 139 6.41 -10.89 5.92
C LEU A 139 7.73 -11.55 6.36
N LEU A 140 8.77 -11.51 5.52
CA LEU A 140 10.09 -12.05 5.85
C LEU A 140 10.74 -11.34 7.05
N ARG A 141 10.50 -10.04 7.22
CA ARG A 141 11.02 -9.29 8.37
C ARG A 141 10.37 -9.69 9.69
N GLN A 142 9.17 -10.29 9.68
CA GLN A 142 8.39 -10.68 10.86
C GLN A 142 8.23 -9.55 11.91
N SER A 143 8.27 -8.29 11.47
CA SER A 143 8.13 -7.15 12.38
C SER A 143 6.67 -6.97 12.76
N VAL A 144 6.39 -6.71 14.04
CA VAL A 144 5.05 -6.35 14.52
C VAL A 144 4.50 -5.20 13.68
N CYS A 145 3.43 -5.46 12.95
CA CYS A 145 2.76 -4.46 12.14
C CYS A 145 1.46 -4.03 12.85
N PRO A 146 1.31 -2.75 13.23
CA PRO A 146 0.06 -2.26 13.81
C PRO A 146 -1.16 -2.55 12.93
N SER A 147 -0.97 -2.54 11.60
CA SER A 147 -2.00 -2.80 10.60
C SER A 147 -2.60 -4.19 10.64
N GLU A 148 -1.89 -5.15 11.21
CA GLU A 148 -2.35 -6.53 11.36
C GLU A 148 -3.07 -6.80 12.69
N ARG A 149 -3.25 -5.77 13.53
CA ARG A 149 -3.85 -5.92 14.87
C ARG A 149 -5.23 -6.56 14.85
N LEU A 150 -6.09 -6.11 13.93
CA LEU A 150 -7.42 -6.67 13.78
C LEU A 150 -7.40 -7.90 12.88
N TYR A 151 -6.58 -7.92 11.84
CA TYR A 151 -6.60 -8.97 10.83
C TYR A 151 -5.24 -9.06 10.14
N SER A 152 -4.59 -10.24 10.21
CA SER A 152 -3.28 -10.42 9.57
C SER A 152 -3.40 -10.76 8.09
N PHE A 153 -2.32 -10.52 7.35
CA PHE A 153 -2.20 -10.84 5.93
C PHE A 153 -2.46 -12.34 5.67
N SER A 154 -1.98 -13.21 6.55
CA SER A 154 -2.21 -14.67 6.46
C SER A 154 -3.69 -15.03 6.48
N ASN A 155 -4.52 -14.26 7.20
CA ASN A 155 -5.94 -14.51 7.34
C ASN A 155 -6.80 -13.90 6.21
N LEU A 156 -6.21 -13.09 5.31
CA LEU A 156 -6.94 -12.51 4.17
C LEU A 156 -7.57 -13.60 3.30
N GLN A 157 -8.81 -13.37 2.90
CA GLN A 157 -9.54 -14.28 2.04
C GLN A 157 -8.96 -14.24 0.62
N SER A 158 -8.58 -15.40 0.10
CA SER A 158 -8.05 -15.55 -1.27
C SER A 158 -9.15 -15.73 -2.31
N ASN A 159 -10.30 -16.32 -1.92
CA ASN A 159 -11.36 -16.74 -2.85
C ASN A 159 -10.84 -17.52 -4.07
N ALA A 160 -9.70 -18.22 -3.94
CA ALA A 160 -9.01 -18.84 -5.06
C ALA A 160 -9.88 -19.87 -5.80
N GLU A 161 -10.78 -20.54 -5.09
CA GLU A 161 -11.73 -21.52 -5.62
C GLU A 161 -12.80 -20.90 -6.53
N GLN A 162 -13.09 -19.60 -6.38
CA GLN A 162 -14.10 -18.89 -7.18
C GLN A 162 -13.52 -18.29 -8.47
N LEU A 163 -12.21 -18.38 -8.69
CA LEU A 163 -11.54 -17.84 -9.87
C LEU A 163 -11.71 -18.80 -11.05
N SER A 164 -11.93 -18.25 -12.25
CA SER A 164 -11.85 -19.02 -13.49
C SER A 164 -10.42 -19.50 -13.74
N GLU A 165 -10.23 -20.54 -14.54
CA GLU A 165 -8.89 -21.01 -14.90
C GLU A 165 -8.06 -19.95 -15.63
N GLU A 166 -8.69 -19.16 -16.51
CA GLU A 166 -8.04 -18.03 -17.17
C GLU A 166 -7.52 -16.98 -16.17
N MET A 167 -8.32 -16.66 -15.14
CA MET A 167 -7.88 -15.75 -14.08
C MET A 167 -6.72 -16.35 -13.29
N LYS A 168 -6.80 -17.65 -12.95
CA LYS A 168 -5.71 -18.34 -12.26
C LYS A 168 -4.44 -18.35 -13.11
N ASP A 169 -4.53 -18.55 -14.41
CA ASP A 169 -3.40 -18.45 -15.32
C ASP A 169 -2.79 -17.05 -15.30
N GLY A 170 -3.60 -16.00 -15.39
CA GLY A 170 -3.11 -14.62 -15.25
C GLY A 170 -2.36 -14.39 -13.92
N LEU A 171 -2.88 -14.93 -12.81
CA LEU A 171 -2.23 -14.84 -11.51
C LEU A 171 -0.94 -15.66 -11.42
N ARG A 172 -0.87 -16.83 -12.06
CA ARG A 172 0.36 -17.64 -12.18
C ARG A 172 1.45 -16.87 -12.93
N HIS A 173 1.11 -16.17 -14.01
CA HIS A 173 2.05 -15.31 -14.73
C HIS A 173 2.56 -14.15 -13.86
N LEU A 174 1.68 -13.53 -13.06
CA LEU A 174 2.10 -12.50 -12.09
C LEU A 174 3.02 -13.06 -11.00
N ALA A 175 2.76 -14.28 -10.51
CA ALA A 175 3.63 -14.97 -9.55
C ALA A 175 5.02 -15.25 -10.13
N GLN A 176 5.11 -15.74 -11.38
CA GLN A 176 6.38 -15.91 -12.08
C GLN A 176 7.10 -14.58 -12.30
N THR A 177 6.37 -13.52 -12.65
CA THR A 177 6.94 -12.17 -12.80
C THR A 177 7.49 -11.67 -11.47
N LEU A 178 6.80 -11.95 -10.36
CA LEU A 178 7.27 -11.62 -9.01
C LEU A 178 8.55 -12.37 -8.66
N GLN A 179 8.60 -13.68 -8.91
CA GLN A 179 9.82 -14.49 -8.74
C GLN A 179 11.01 -13.88 -9.49
N LEU A 180 10.84 -13.55 -10.77
CA LEU A 180 11.89 -12.92 -11.57
C LEU A 180 12.31 -11.55 -11.00
N TYR A 181 11.34 -10.76 -10.55
CA TYR A 181 11.58 -9.45 -9.96
C TYR A 181 12.35 -9.53 -8.63
N LEU A 182 12.04 -10.52 -7.78
CA LEU A 182 12.65 -10.68 -6.46
C LEU A 182 13.97 -11.47 -6.48
N LYS A 183 14.36 -12.06 -7.61
CA LYS A 183 15.51 -12.97 -7.76
C LYS A 183 16.83 -12.46 -7.15
N THR A 184 17.05 -11.15 -7.13
CA THR A 184 18.26 -10.56 -6.55
C THR A 184 18.29 -10.53 -5.02
N GLU A 185 17.12 -10.59 -4.37
CA GLU A 185 16.98 -10.65 -2.91
C GLU A 185 16.58 -12.06 -2.43
N ILE A 186 15.90 -12.84 -3.27
CA ILE A 186 15.38 -14.17 -2.95
C ILE A 186 15.80 -15.13 -4.07
N GLN A 187 16.83 -15.92 -3.82
CA GLN A 187 17.40 -16.85 -4.81
C GLN A 187 16.75 -18.25 -4.75
N ASP A 188 16.32 -18.67 -3.56
CA ASP A 188 15.73 -19.98 -3.31
C ASP A 188 14.37 -19.82 -2.61
N GLU A 189 13.30 -20.04 -3.35
CA GLU A 189 11.93 -19.97 -2.84
C GLU A 189 11.58 -21.12 -1.89
N SER A 190 12.30 -22.25 -1.97
CA SER A 190 12.06 -23.37 -1.08
C SER A 190 12.38 -23.04 0.39
N GLN A 191 13.17 -21.98 0.62
CA GLN A 191 13.51 -21.48 1.95
C GLN A 191 12.50 -20.47 2.48
N LEU A 192 11.50 -20.06 1.68
CA LEU A 192 10.48 -19.14 2.15
C LEU A 192 9.57 -19.84 3.17
N PRO A 193 9.14 -19.13 4.23
CA PRO A 193 8.14 -19.66 5.13
C PRO A 193 6.87 -20.08 4.37
N PRO A 194 6.19 -21.17 4.74
CA PRO A 194 4.96 -21.63 4.06
C PRO A 194 3.84 -20.58 3.99
N ALA A 195 3.87 -19.57 4.86
CA ALA A 195 2.95 -18.44 4.84
C ALA A 195 3.16 -17.50 3.63
N ILE A 196 4.28 -17.61 2.93
CA ILE A 196 4.64 -16.81 1.76
C ILE A 196 4.51 -17.67 0.51
N ASP A 197 3.33 -17.62 -0.09
CA ASP A 197 3.04 -18.21 -1.39
C ASP A 197 2.70 -17.08 -2.37
N PHE A 198 3.47 -16.96 -3.45
CA PHE A 198 3.32 -15.85 -4.39
C PHE A 198 1.97 -15.85 -5.09
N PHE A 199 1.46 -17.02 -5.46
CA PHE A 199 0.13 -17.13 -6.06
C PHE A 199 -0.95 -16.70 -5.07
N GLN A 200 -0.88 -17.16 -3.82
CA GLN A 200 -1.81 -16.78 -2.75
C GLN A 200 -1.74 -15.29 -2.41
N ILE A 201 -0.57 -14.66 -2.51
CA ILE A 201 -0.44 -13.21 -2.34
C ILE A 201 -1.29 -12.48 -3.39
N PHE A 202 -1.25 -12.92 -4.65
CA PHE A 202 -2.04 -12.31 -5.72
C PHE A 202 -3.53 -12.61 -5.62
N THR A 203 -3.93 -13.83 -5.22
CA THR A 203 -5.36 -14.14 -5.02
C THR A 203 -5.98 -13.30 -3.91
N LYS A 204 -5.25 -13.09 -2.80
CA LYS A 204 -5.65 -12.20 -1.70
C LYS A 204 -5.74 -10.73 -2.12
N HIS A 205 -4.99 -10.32 -3.15
CA HIS A 205 -4.99 -8.97 -3.68
C HIS A 205 -6.15 -8.72 -4.66
N LEU A 206 -6.46 -9.67 -5.55
CA LEU A 206 -7.38 -9.48 -6.69
C LEU A 206 -8.83 -9.18 -6.27
N HIS A 207 -9.31 -9.78 -5.17
CA HIS A 207 -10.71 -9.63 -4.76
C HIS A 207 -11.04 -8.24 -4.18
N LYS A 208 -10.04 -7.43 -3.82
CA LYS A 208 -10.26 -6.04 -3.40
C LYS A 208 -10.47 -5.10 -4.58
N LEU A 209 -9.84 -5.35 -5.73
CA LEU A 209 -9.99 -4.49 -6.91
C LEU A 209 -11.41 -4.55 -7.48
N GLN A 210 -12.04 -5.73 -7.49
CA GLN A 210 -13.41 -5.89 -7.99
C GLN A 210 -14.49 -5.25 -7.10
N LYS A 211 -14.22 -5.05 -5.80
CA LYS A 211 -15.17 -4.43 -4.85
C LYS A 211 -14.84 -2.95 -4.53
N MET A 212 -13.63 -2.47 -4.83
CA MET A 212 -13.19 -1.10 -4.52
C MET A 212 -13.64 -0.04 -5.52
N ASP A 213 -14.12 -0.41 -6.70
CA ASP A 213 -14.63 0.55 -7.69
C ASP A 213 -15.84 1.36 -7.21
N TYR A 214 -16.57 0.85 -6.21
CA TYR A 214 -17.79 1.48 -5.70
C TYR A 214 -17.60 2.38 -4.47
N PHE A 215 -16.52 2.23 -3.69
CA PHE A 215 -16.42 2.90 -2.38
C PHE A 215 -15.36 4.00 -2.28
N TRP A 216 -14.33 4.00 -3.14
CA TRP A 216 -13.15 4.88 -2.96
C TRP A 216 -12.97 5.96 -4.04
N ARG A 217 -13.97 6.23 -4.88
CA ARG A 217 -13.92 7.31 -5.88
C ARG A 217 -13.80 8.73 -5.30
N SER A 218 -13.84 8.92 -3.97
CA SER A 218 -13.80 10.26 -3.35
C SER A 218 -12.63 10.55 -2.42
N ALA A 219 -11.63 9.68 -2.24
CA ALA A 219 -10.43 10.07 -1.49
C ALA A 219 -9.18 9.28 -1.92
N VAL A 220 -8.15 9.96 -2.41
CA VAL A 220 -6.85 9.39 -2.82
C VAL A 220 -6.92 8.50 -4.07
N ALA A 221 -7.08 9.14 -5.22
CA ALA A 221 -6.84 8.49 -6.50
C ALA A 221 -5.36 8.04 -6.60
N LYS A 222 -5.14 6.74 -6.85
CA LYS A 222 -3.90 6.11 -7.38
C LYS A 222 -2.80 5.67 -6.38
N VAL A 223 -3.18 5.00 -5.28
CA VAL A 223 -2.23 4.21 -4.48
C VAL A 223 -2.77 2.77 -4.35
N SER A 224 -1.97 1.78 -4.75
CA SER A 224 -2.28 0.36 -4.51
C SER A 224 -1.79 0.02 -3.10
N ALA A 225 -2.72 -0.21 -2.16
CA ALA A 225 -2.43 -0.47 -0.76
C ALA A 225 -3.22 -1.66 -0.20
N ILE A 226 -2.64 -2.34 0.79
CA ILE A 226 -3.29 -3.43 1.55
C ILE A 226 -3.35 -3.02 3.02
N LEU A 227 -4.52 -3.26 3.64
CA LEU A 227 -4.82 -2.97 5.06
C LEU A 227 -3.66 -3.36 5.96
#